data_AF-A0A2V9QUJ5-F1
#
_entry.id   AF-A0A2V9QUJ5-F1
#
_cell.length_a   1.000
_cell.length_b   1.000
_cell.length_c   1.000
_cell.angle_alpha   90.00
_cell.angle_beta   90.00
_cell.angle_gamma   90.00
#
_symmetry.space_group_name_H-M   'P 1'
#
loop_
_entity.id
_entity.type
_entity.pdbx_description
1 polymer ?
#
loop_
_entity_poly.entity_id
_entity_poly.type
_entity_poly.pdbx_seq_one_letter_code
_entity_poly.pdbx_strand_id
1 'polypeptide(L)'
;MRQSGPTASVVLAGTGETNSSADSYYGLGILRSIDGGKSWTLISQDISGSRSFAGLGFSQIAFSTANPNLAVAGAGSASEGIVENLENPVAVNRGIYYSTDAGATWRLASVTDQNGAVTSASVTSVAYNAAAKMFYAAIRFHGFYWSP
;
A
#
# COMPACT_ATOMS: atom_id res chain seq x y z
N MET A 1 -19.84 -12.91 -16.23
CA MET A 1 -18.57 -13.45 -16.78
C MET A 1 -17.72 -13.90 -15.60
N ARG A 2 -17.44 -15.19 -15.43
CA ARG A 2 -16.44 -15.68 -14.47
C ARG A 2 -15.33 -16.31 -15.29
N GLN A 3 -14.25 -15.57 -15.48
CA GLN A 3 -13.04 -16.11 -16.07
C GLN A 3 -12.43 -17.06 -15.03
N SER A 4 -12.15 -18.30 -15.41
CA SER A 4 -11.49 -19.29 -14.56
C SER A 4 -10.07 -18.81 -14.28
N GLY A 5 -9.92 -17.96 -13.25
CA GLY A 5 -8.62 -17.56 -12.72
C GLY A 5 -7.91 -18.76 -12.09
N PRO A 6 -6.58 -18.69 -11.90
CA PRO A 6 -5.85 -19.77 -11.26
C PRO A 6 -6.39 -19.95 -9.84
N THR A 7 -6.79 -21.17 -9.50
CA THR A 7 -7.48 -21.48 -8.24
C THR A 7 -6.62 -21.34 -6.98
N ALA A 8 -5.32 -21.04 -7.14
CA ALA A 8 -4.34 -20.80 -6.09
C ALA A 8 -3.46 -19.57 -6.38
N SER A 9 -4.08 -18.46 -6.80
CA SER A 9 -3.38 -17.18 -6.95
C SER A 9 -3.69 -16.24 -5.79
N VAL A 10 -2.63 -15.61 -5.27
CA VAL A 10 -2.77 -14.49 -4.35
C VAL A 10 -3.26 -13.27 -5.12
N VAL A 11 -4.29 -12.61 -4.59
CA VAL A 11 -4.78 -11.34 -5.11
C VAL A 11 -4.79 -10.33 -3.95
N LEU A 12 -4.31 -9.13 -4.23
CA LEU A 12 -4.34 -8.01 -3.29
C LEU A 12 -5.17 -6.88 -3.87
N ALA A 13 -6.04 -6.30 -3.05
CA ALA A 13 -6.80 -5.12 -3.39
C ALA A 13 -6.67 -4.08 -2.27
N GLY A 14 -6.08 -2.93 -2.59
CA GLY A 14 -6.07 -1.78 -1.70
C GLY A 14 -7.47 -1.17 -1.60
N THR A 15 -7.84 -0.66 -0.42
CA THR A 15 -9.11 0.05 -0.22
C THR A 15 -8.89 1.55 -0.05
N GLY A 16 -9.94 2.34 -0.26
CA GLY A 16 -9.92 3.80 -0.13
C GLY A 16 -9.37 4.53 -1.35
N GLU A 17 -9.56 5.83 -1.36
CA GLU A 17 -9.22 6.73 -2.45
C GLU A 17 -8.03 7.61 -2.08
N THR A 18 -7.10 7.78 -3.02
CA THR A 18 -5.90 8.62 -2.84
C THR A 18 -5.86 9.81 -3.80
N ASN A 19 -7.00 10.16 -4.41
CA ASN A 19 -7.14 11.26 -5.37
C ASN A 19 -6.91 12.66 -4.76
N SER A 20 -6.86 12.76 -3.42
CA SER A 20 -6.57 14.02 -2.70
C SER A 20 -7.58 15.11 -2.96
N SER A 21 -8.83 14.70 -3.00
CA SER A 21 -9.99 15.57 -3.02
C SER A 21 -10.54 15.75 -1.61
N ALA A 22 -11.39 16.75 -1.40
CA ALA A 22 -12.07 16.92 -0.12
C ALA A 22 -13.02 15.75 0.17
N ASP A 23 -13.61 15.16 -0.86
CA ASP A 23 -14.55 14.04 -0.82
C ASP A 23 -13.88 12.66 -1.01
N SER A 24 -12.55 12.55 -0.86
CA SER A 24 -11.86 11.26 -0.90
C SER A 24 -12.28 10.37 0.26
N TYR A 25 -12.90 9.23 -0.05
CA TYR A 25 -13.28 8.26 0.99
C TYR A 25 -12.12 7.36 1.40
N TYR A 26 -12.01 7.12 2.70
CA TYR A 26 -10.97 6.28 3.28
C TYR A 26 -11.22 4.79 3.04
N GLY A 27 -10.14 4.02 3.16
CA GLY A 27 -10.14 2.57 3.23
C GLY A 27 -9.94 2.07 4.65
N LEU A 28 -9.91 0.75 4.76
CA LEU A 28 -9.68 0.02 6.02
C LEU A 28 -8.43 -0.86 5.96
N GLY A 29 -7.70 -0.84 4.83
CA GLY A 29 -6.52 -1.69 4.64
C GLY A 29 -6.43 -2.33 3.26
N ILE A 30 -5.78 -3.48 3.24
CA ILE A 30 -5.58 -4.29 2.03
C ILE A 30 -6.38 -5.57 2.17
N LEU A 31 -7.27 -5.83 1.21
CA LEU A 31 -7.95 -7.12 1.10
C LEU A 31 -7.02 -8.11 0.42
N ARG A 32 -6.82 -9.27 1.04
CA ARG A 32 -6.00 -10.37 0.52
C ARG A 32 -6.84 -11.60 0.27
N SER A 33 -6.71 -12.16 -0.93
CA SER A 33 -7.25 -13.46 -1.29
C SER A 33 -6.12 -14.43 -1.59
N ILE A 34 -6.29 -15.71 -1.24
CA ILE A 34 -5.36 -16.80 -1.58
C ILE A 34 -5.95 -17.83 -2.56
N ASP A 35 -7.19 -17.61 -2.98
CA ASP A 35 -7.99 -18.57 -3.75
C ASP A 35 -8.50 -17.95 -5.07
N GLY A 36 -7.76 -16.97 -5.60
CA GLY A 36 -8.10 -16.29 -6.85
C GLY A 36 -9.29 -15.35 -6.73
N GLY A 37 -9.52 -14.77 -5.55
CA GLY A 37 -10.57 -13.78 -5.28
C GLY A 37 -11.92 -14.36 -4.85
N LYS A 38 -11.99 -15.64 -4.45
CA LYS A 38 -13.24 -16.26 -3.98
C LYS A 38 -13.53 -15.89 -2.53
N SER A 39 -12.50 -15.81 -1.69
CA SER A 39 -12.56 -15.33 -0.32
C SER A 39 -11.48 -14.28 -0.07
N TRP A 40 -11.76 -13.38 0.88
CA TRP A 40 -10.90 -12.24 1.20
C TRP A 40 -10.73 -12.11 2.71
N THR A 41 -9.50 -11.80 3.13
CA THR A 41 -9.15 -11.42 4.50
C THR A 41 -8.69 -9.98 4.47
N LEU A 42 -9.24 -9.15 5.36
CA LEU A 42 -8.77 -7.77 5.53
C LEU A 42 -7.48 -7.77 6.35
N ILE A 43 -6.45 -7.14 5.80
CA ILE A 43 -5.23 -6.76 6.51
C ILE A 43 -5.36 -5.29 6.87
N SER A 44 -5.62 -5.00 8.14
CA SER A 44 -6.00 -3.66 8.63
C SER A 44 -4.86 -2.85 9.25
N GLN A 45 -3.67 -3.45 9.38
CA GLN A 45 -2.52 -2.81 10.02
C GLN A 45 -1.21 -3.48 9.61
N ASP A 46 -0.10 -2.85 9.95
CA ASP A 46 1.24 -3.40 9.76
C ASP A 46 1.56 -4.54 10.75
N ILE A 47 2.68 -5.23 10.52
CA ILE A 47 3.09 -6.38 11.34
C ILE A 47 3.41 -6.00 12.79
N SER A 48 3.74 -4.74 13.06
CA SER A 48 4.00 -4.27 14.44
C SER A 48 2.70 -4.05 15.22
N GLY A 49 1.55 -3.98 14.55
CA GLY A 49 0.27 -3.60 15.14
C GLY A 49 0.22 -2.14 15.59
N SER A 50 1.24 -1.34 15.27
CA SER A 50 1.32 0.07 15.69
C SER A 50 0.84 1.03 14.60
N ARG A 51 0.66 0.56 13.37
CA ARG A 51 0.24 1.39 12.23
C ARG A 51 -1.07 0.86 11.66
N SER A 52 -2.17 1.49 12.06
CA SER A 52 -3.48 1.24 11.49
C SER A 52 -3.54 1.72 10.04
N PHE A 53 -4.19 0.94 9.18
CA PHE A 53 -4.51 1.33 7.81
C PHE A 53 -5.90 1.96 7.67
N ALA A 54 -6.70 1.96 8.74
CA ALA A 54 -7.96 2.69 8.76
C ALA A 54 -7.72 4.20 8.52
N GLY A 55 -8.59 4.81 7.73
CA GLY A 55 -8.47 6.24 7.39
C GLY A 55 -7.54 6.51 6.20
N LEU A 56 -6.80 5.51 5.71
CA LEU A 56 -5.90 5.65 4.56
C LEU A 56 -6.53 5.16 3.26
N GLY A 57 -6.02 5.64 2.13
CA GLY A 57 -6.21 5.02 0.82
C GLY A 57 -4.93 4.32 0.35
N PHE A 58 -5.08 3.25 -0.42
CA PHE A 58 -3.96 2.58 -1.10
C PHE A 58 -3.96 2.90 -2.59
N SER A 59 -2.98 3.69 -3.03
CA SER A 59 -2.90 4.19 -4.41
C SER A 59 -2.56 3.12 -5.43
N GLN A 60 -1.66 2.20 -5.06
CA GLN A 60 -1.16 1.17 -5.96
C GLN A 60 -0.51 0.04 -5.17
N ILE A 61 -0.60 -1.18 -5.70
CA ILE A 61 0.10 -2.37 -5.22
C ILE A 61 0.82 -3.02 -6.40
N ALA A 62 2.10 -3.35 -6.25
CA ALA A 62 2.90 -4.02 -7.26
C ALA A 62 3.56 -5.28 -6.69
N PHE A 63 3.53 -6.37 -7.43
CA PHE A 63 4.30 -7.59 -7.13
C PHE A 63 5.63 -7.59 -7.88
N SER A 64 6.65 -8.20 -7.26
CA SER A 64 7.86 -8.57 -7.99
C SER A 64 7.60 -9.83 -8.82
N THR A 65 7.90 -9.76 -10.12
CA THR A 65 7.85 -10.96 -10.97
C THR A 65 9.03 -11.90 -10.74
N ALA A 66 10.09 -11.45 -10.07
CA ALA A 66 11.25 -12.26 -9.72
C ALA A 66 11.05 -13.00 -8.39
N ASN A 67 10.26 -12.43 -7.48
CA ASN A 67 9.88 -13.05 -6.21
C ASN A 67 8.39 -12.75 -5.92
N PRO A 68 7.47 -13.68 -6.21
CA PRO A 68 6.03 -13.48 -5.99
C PRO A 68 5.63 -13.29 -4.52
N ASN A 69 6.51 -13.57 -3.55
CA ASN A 69 6.26 -13.25 -2.15
C ASN A 69 6.50 -11.76 -1.85
N LEU A 70 7.24 -11.06 -2.70
CA LEU A 70 7.55 -9.64 -2.53
C LEU A 70 6.51 -8.77 -3.22
N ALA A 71 5.83 -7.94 -2.43
CA ALA A 71 4.90 -6.93 -2.91
C ALA A 71 5.17 -5.58 -2.23
N VAL A 72 4.88 -4.48 -2.94
CA VAL A 72 4.99 -3.11 -2.44
C VAL A 72 3.67 -2.39 -2.66
N ALA A 73 3.22 -1.65 -1.64
CA ALA A 73 1.99 -0.89 -1.64
C ALA A 73 2.25 0.58 -1.26
N GLY A 74 1.56 1.50 -1.93
CA GLY A 74 1.60 2.92 -1.62
C GLY A 74 0.41 3.33 -0.78
N ALA A 75 0.63 3.74 0.48
CA ALA A 75 -0.41 4.31 1.34
C ALA A 75 -0.41 5.84 1.27
N GLY A 76 -1.59 6.43 1.19
CA GLY A 76 -1.81 7.87 1.10
C GLY A 76 -2.99 8.34 1.92
N SER A 77 -3.08 9.66 2.06
CA SER A 77 -4.17 10.34 2.75
C SER A 77 -5.51 10.16 2.01
N ALA A 78 -6.58 10.01 2.79
CA ALA A 78 -7.96 10.23 2.36
C ALA A 78 -8.60 11.27 3.29
N SER A 79 -9.18 12.34 2.73
CA SER A 79 -9.65 13.49 3.52
C SER A 79 -10.72 13.09 4.54
N GLU A 80 -11.69 12.28 4.13
CA GLU A 80 -12.76 11.79 5.02
C GLU A 80 -12.20 10.91 6.15
N GLY A 81 -11.06 10.22 5.92
CA GLY A 81 -10.41 9.42 6.96
C GLY A 81 -9.85 10.24 8.10
N ILE A 82 -9.46 11.48 7.82
CA ILE A 82 -9.01 12.45 8.83
C ILE A 82 -10.23 13.06 9.53
N VAL A 83 -11.25 13.47 8.76
CA VAL A 83 -12.49 14.08 9.29
C VAL A 83 -13.18 13.14 10.28
N GLU A 84 -13.27 11.86 9.93
CA GLU A 84 -13.88 10.82 10.78
C GLU A 84 -12.94 10.29 11.88
N ASN A 85 -11.75 10.90 12.06
CA ASN A 85 -10.75 10.51 13.07
C ASN A 85 -10.26 9.06 12.96
N LEU A 86 -10.29 8.47 11.76
CA LEU A 86 -9.82 7.09 11.52
C LEU A 86 -8.32 7.02 11.27
N GLU A 87 -7.75 8.04 10.61
CA GLU A 87 -6.30 8.18 10.51
C GLU A 87 -5.74 8.70 11.84
N ASN A 88 -5.52 7.81 12.80
CA ASN A 88 -5.09 8.17 14.14
C ASN A 88 -3.81 7.39 14.56
N PRO A 89 -2.72 8.07 14.94
CA PRO A 89 -2.49 9.51 14.79
C PRO A 89 -2.35 9.94 13.32
N VAL A 90 -2.79 11.16 13.02
CA VAL A 90 -2.79 11.70 11.65
C VAL A 90 -1.37 11.72 11.08
N ALA A 91 -1.27 11.37 9.81
CA ALA A 91 -0.07 11.38 8.98
C ALA A 91 0.96 10.29 9.32
N VAL A 92 0.94 9.64 10.50
CA VAL A 92 1.98 8.68 10.89
C VAL A 92 1.96 7.37 10.08
N ASN A 93 0.80 7.00 9.53
CA ASN A 93 0.61 5.69 8.90
C ASN A 93 0.77 5.71 7.37
N ARG A 94 1.09 6.86 6.77
CA ARG A 94 1.29 7.02 5.32
C ARG A 94 2.70 6.59 4.91
N GLY A 95 2.85 6.13 3.66
CA GLY A 95 4.17 5.80 3.11
C GLY A 95 4.18 4.53 2.26
N ILE A 96 5.39 4.07 1.94
CA ILE A 96 5.61 2.84 1.18
C ILE A 96 5.61 1.66 2.15
N TYR A 97 4.72 0.69 1.93
CA TYR A 97 4.70 -0.56 2.66
C TYR A 97 5.21 -1.69 1.76
N TYR A 98 5.92 -2.65 2.34
CA TYR A 98 6.35 -3.85 1.63
C TYR A 98 5.98 -5.11 2.41
N SER A 99 5.73 -6.18 1.67
CA SER A 99 5.47 -7.53 2.16
C SER A 99 6.48 -8.49 1.56
N THR A 100 6.90 -9.49 2.33
CA THR A 100 7.79 -10.58 1.89
C THR A 100 7.13 -11.95 2.00
N ASP A 101 5.81 -11.99 2.18
CA ASP A 101 4.97 -13.18 2.39
C ASP A 101 3.66 -13.12 1.58
N ALA A 102 3.75 -12.55 0.38
CA ALA A 102 2.64 -12.39 -0.57
C ALA A 102 1.45 -11.63 0.05
N GLY A 103 1.74 -10.54 0.75
CA GLY A 103 0.77 -9.60 1.31
C GLY A 103 0.09 -10.05 2.60
N ALA A 104 0.56 -11.14 3.24
CA ALA A 104 0.00 -11.59 4.51
C ALA A 104 0.39 -10.64 5.66
N THR A 105 1.61 -10.13 5.65
CA THR A 105 2.09 -9.08 6.57
C THR A 105 2.79 -7.96 5.81
N TRP A 106 2.74 -6.75 6.38
CA TRP A 106 3.30 -5.54 5.79
C TRP A 106 4.21 -4.81 6.78
N ARG A 107 5.26 -4.20 6.26
CA ARG A 107 6.22 -3.36 7.00
C ARG A 107 6.34 -2.01 6.30
N LEU A 108 6.42 -0.94 7.08
CA LEU A 108 6.74 0.38 6.54
C LEU A 108 8.20 0.40 6.07
N ALA A 109 8.44 0.85 4.85
CA ALA A 109 9.78 1.05 4.33
C ALA A 109 10.40 2.32 4.91
N SER A 110 11.71 2.28 5.20
CA SER A 110 12.47 3.48 5.53
C SER A 110 12.88 4.18 4.23
N VAL A 111 12.51 5.45 4.10
CA VAL A 111 12.80 6.28 2.94
C VAL A 111 13.48 7.56 3.41
N THR A 112 14.53 7.99 2.71
CA THR A 112 15.28 9.21 3.02
C THR A 112 15.49 10.04 1.76
N ASP A 113 15.45 11.36 1.91
CA ASP A 113 15.83 12.32 0.89
C ASP A 113 16.94 13.27 1.41
N GLN A 114 17.22 14.35 0.66
CA GLN A 114 18.25 15.33 1.03
C GLN A 114 17.97 16.05 2.37
N ASN A 115 16.71 16.07 2.81
CA ASN A 115 16.26 16.68 4.06
C ASN A 115 16.13 15.66 5.21
N GLY A 116 16.48 14.40 4.98
CA GLY A 116 16.47 13.34 5.99
C GLY A 116 15.36 12.31 5.79
N ALA A 117 14.82 11.77 6.88
CA ALA A 117 13.80 10.73 6.81
C ALA A 117 12.48 11.28 6.26
N VAL A 118 11.96 10.66 5.20
CA VAL A 118 10.63 10.95 4.66
C VAL A 118 9.61 10.29 5.57
N THR A 119 8.97 11.09 6.41
CA THR A 119 7.90 10.63 7.29
C THR A 119 6.56 11.15 6.79
N SER A 120 5.52 10.33 6.94
CA SER A 120 4.13 10.81 6.82
C SER A 120 3.69 11.32 5.45
N ALA A 121 4.36 10.88 4.37
CA ALA A 121 4.10 11.35 3.02
C ALA A 121 3.19 10.39 2.24
N SER A 122 2.29 10.96 1.42
CA SER A 122 1.39 10.16 0.56
C SER A 122 2.12 9.61 -0.65
N VAL A 123 2.02 8.29 -0.85
CA VAL A 123 2.52 7.62 -2.06
C VAL A 123 1.42 7.64 -3.11
N THR A 124 1.76 8.13 -4.31
CA THR A 124 0.81 8.34 -5.40
C THR A 124 0.89 7.27 -6.49
N SER A 125 2.01 6.56 -6.57
CA SER A 125 2.20 5.47 -7.53
C SER A 125 3.30 4.53 -7.06
N VAL A 126 3.17 3.25 -7.42
CA VAL A 126 4.18 2.21 -7.24
C VAL A 126 4.23 1.35 -8.52
N ALA A 127 5.41 1.14 -9.07
CA ALA A 127 5.60 0.28 -10.23
C ALA A 127 6.76 -0.68 -10.00
N TYR A 128 6.66 -1.89 -10.56
CA TYR A 128 7.79 -2.83 -10.60
C TYR A 128 8.36 -2.90 -12.02
N ASN A 129 9.67 -2.74 -12.15
CA ASN A 129 10.39 -2.93 -13.39
C ASN A 129 11.06 -4.30 -13.39
N ALA A 130 10.57 -5.21 -14.23
CA ALA A 130 11.08 -6.58 -14.29
C ALA A 130 12.52 -6.70 -14.82
N ALA A 131 12.93 -5.81 -15.73
CA ALA A 131 14.29 -5.81 -16.27
C ALA A 131 15.31 -5.34 -15.22
N ALA A 132 14.96 -4.28 -14.48
CA ALA A 132 15.80 -3.75 -13.40
C ALA A 132 15.69 -4.59 -12.11
N LYS A 133 14.64 -5.40 -11.95
CA LYS A 133 14.26 -6.09 -10.71
C LYS A 133 14.04 -5.13 -9.52
N MET A 134 13.53 -3.94 -9.82
CA MET A 134 13.38 -2.86 -8.85
C MET A 134 11.96 -2.34 -8.81
N PHE A 135 11.55 -1.87 -7.63
CA PHE A 135 10.35 -1.06 -7.48
C PHE A 135 10.69 0.41 -7.65
N TYR A 136 9.75 1.18 -8.18
CA TYR A 136 9.78 2.62 -8.28
C TYR A 136 8.52 3.19 -7.62
N ALA A 137 8.63 4.29 -6.90
CA ALA A 137 7.51 4.93 -6.23
C ALA A 137 7.58 6.45 -6.35
N ALA A 138 6.42 7.08 -6.47
CA ALA A 138 6.28 8.54 -6.46
C ALA A 138 5.68 8.99 -5.12
N ILE A 139 6.43 9.79 -4.37
CA ILE A 139 6.02 10.32 -3.07
C ILE A 139 5.74 11.81 -3.21
N ARG A 140 4.55 12.23 -2.79
CA ARG A 140 4.12 13.63 -2.88
C ARG A 140 5.10 14.54 -2.13
N PHE A 141 5.53 15.62 -2.78
CA PHE A 141 6.52 16.60 -2.30
C PHE A 141 7.94 16.06 -2.03
N HIS A 142 8.20 14.79 -2.33
CA HIS A 142 9.49 14.13 -2.07
C HIS A 142 10.12 13.49 -3.32
N GLY A 143 9.40 13.42 -4.44
CA GLY A 143 9.93 12.97 -5.73
C GLY A 143 9.81 11.46 -5.98
N PHE A 144 10.74 10.92 -6.78
CA PHE A 144 10.76 9.51 -7.19
C PHE A 144 11.82 8.71 -6.41
N TYR A 145 11.45 7.50 -6.01
CA TYR A 145 12.26 6.58 -5.23
C TYR A 145 12.35 5.23 -5.93
N TRP A 146 13.40 4.48 -5.65
CA TRP A 146 13.54 3.11 -6.11
C TRP A 146 14.05 2.21 -4.98
N SER A 147 13.71 0.92 -5.06
CA SER A 147 14.25 -0.08 -4.13
C SER A 147 15.75 -0.30 -4.37
N PRO A 148 16.54 -0.62 -3.33
CA PRO A 148 17.94 -1.06 -3.48
C PRO A 148 18.08 -2.28 -4.40
#